data_AF-A0A7K4DIQ1-F1
#
_entry.id   AF-A0A7K4DIQ1-F1
#
_cell.length_a   1.000
_cell.length_b   1.000
_cell.length_c   1.000
_cell.angle_alpha   90.00
_cell.angle_beta   90.00
_cell.angle_gamma   90.00
#
_symmetry.space_group_name_H-M   'P 1'
#
loop_
_entity.id
_entity.type
_entity.pdbx_description
1 polymer ?
#
loop_
_entity_poly.entity_id
_entity_poly.type
_entity_poly.pdbx_seq_one_letter_code
_entity_poly.pdbx_strand_id
1 'polypeptide(L)'
;ATFGGRVQLAVEAFANAFEVIPKTLAENSGFDPIDKVVALKKAHADGKKYAGLNVYTGEVVDMLEAGVIEPERVKTQAIKSATETAMLLTRVDDMLVTQSGAGPADLE
;
A
#
# COMPACT_ATOMS: atom_id res chain seq x y z
N ALA A 1 5.46 1.43 20.55
CA ALA A 1 6.92 1.66 20.51
C ALA A 1 7.15 3.12 20.16
N THR A 2 8.07 3.80 20.84
CA THR A 2 8.41 5.21 20.54
C THR A 2 9.66 5.21 19.68
N PHE A 3 9.56 5.79 18.48
CA PHE A 3 10.69 5.94 17.55
C PHE A 3 11.14 7.39 17.55
N GLY A 4 12.46 7.63 17.47
CA GLY A 4 13.02 8.97 17.47
C GLY A 4 13.65 9.35 16.13
N GLY A 5 13.63 10.64 15.80
CA GLY A 5 14.36 11.21 14.67
C GLY A 5 13.92 10.65 13.31
N ARG A 6 14.87 10.37 12.42
CA ARG A 6 14.60 9.95 11.03
C ARG A 6 13.85 8.61 10.92
N VAL A 7 13.97 7.74 11.93
CA VAL A 7 13.27 6.45 11.94
C VAL A 7 11.76 6.66 12.04
N GLN A 8 11.31 7.67 12.80
CA GLN A 8 9.90 8.00 12.91
C GLN A 8 9.30 8.36 11.54
N LEU A 9 10.00 9.18 10.75
CA LEU A 9 9.56 9.56 9.40
C LEU A 9 9.40 8.35 8.48
N ALA A 10 10.32 7.38 8.56
CA ALA A 10 10.23 6.15 7.78
C ALA A 10 9.04 5.27 8.21
N VAL A 11 8.81 5.15 9.52
CA VAL A 11 7.66 4.40 10.07
C VAL A 11 6.33 5.04 9.65
N GLU A 12 6.24 6.37 9.73
CA GLU A 12 5.06 7.12 9.29
C GLU A 12 4.81 6.97 7.79
N ALA A 13 5.85 7.08 6.96
CA ALA A 13 5.74 6.86 5.52
C ALA A 13 5.25 5.44 5.20
N PHE A 14 5.80 4.42 5.87
CA PHE A 14 5.37 3.03 5.71
C PHE A 14 3.92 2.82 6.15
N ALA A 15 3.49 3.40 7.27
CA ALA A 15 2.11 3.33 7.74
C ALA A 15 1.14 4.01 6.76
N ASN A 16 1.50 5.20 6.26
CA ASN A 16 0.69 5.95 5.30
C ASN A 16 0.54 5.21 3.96
N ALA A 17 1.53 4.41 3.55
CA ALA A 17 1.47 3.62 2.33
C ALA A 17 0.30 2.60 2.35
N PHE A 18 -0.07 2.07 3.52
CA PHE A 18 -1.21 1.15 3.63
C PHE A 18 -2.56 1.80 3.30
N GLU A 19 -2.67 3.13 3.43
CA GLU A 19 -3.91 3.84 3.11
C GLU A 19 -4.28 3.74 1.62
N VAL A 20 -3.34 3.36 0.74
CA VAL A 20 -3.65 3.16 -0.68
C VAL A 20 -4.72 2.09 -0.88
N ILE A 21 -4.73 1.03 -0.06
CA ILE A 21 -5.66 -0.09 -0.21
C ILE A 21 -7.13 0.38 -0.03
N PRO A 22 -7.52 1.01 1.09
CA PRO A 22 -8.88 1.53 1.23
C PRO A 22 -9.19 2.69 0.28
N LYS A 23 -8.19 3.51 -0.13
CA LYS A 23 -8.39 4.55 -1.17
C LYS A 23 -8.81 3.94 -2.50
N THR A 24 -8.06 2.94 -2.96
CA THR A 24 -8.35 2.21 -4.21
C THR A 24 -9.71 1.51 -4.14
N LEU A 25 -10.07 0.92 -2.99
CA LEU A 25 -11.41 0.32 -2.83
C LEU A 25 -12.52 1.37 -2.93
N ALA A 26 -12.37 2.52 -2.28
CA ALA A 26 -13.36 3.60 -2.34
C ALA A 26 -13.51 4.15 -3.77
N GLU A 27 -12.39 4.42 -4.43
CA GLU A 27 -12.34 4.92 -5.80
C GLU A 27 -13.00 3.95 -6.79
N ASN A 28 -12.61 2.66 -6.74
CA ASN A 28 -13.19 1.63 -7.60
C ASN A 28 -14.69 1.40 -7.35
N SER A 29 -15.18 1.78 -6.17
CA SER A 29 -16.59 1.68 -5.79
C SER A 29 -17.38 2.97 -6.05
N GLY A 30 -16.73 4.00 -6.62
CA GLY A 30 -17.36 5.29 -6.93
C GLY A 30 -17.61 6.19 -5.72
N PHE A 31 -16.94 5.95 -4.60
CA PHE A 31 -17.02 6.80 -3.41
C PHE A 31 -15.83 7.77 -3.30
N ASP A 32 -16.02 8.87 -2.57
CA ASP A 32 -14.93 9.79 -2.26
C ASP A 32 -13.85 9.11 -1.40
N PRO A 33 -12.61 8.96 -1.89
CA PRO A 33 -11.56 8.24 -1.16
C PRO A 33 -11.14 8.94 0.13
N ILE A 34 -11.19 10.27 0.18
CA ILE A 34 -10.77 11.04 1.35
C ILE A 34 -11.76 10.81 2.48
N ASP A 35 -13.05 10.97 2.20
CA ASP A 35 -14.12 10.79 3.18
C ASP A 35 -14.13 9.38 3.77
N LYS A 36 -13.99 8.35 2.91
CA LYS A 36 -14.02 6.95 3.37
C LYS A 36 -12.80 6.58 4.20
N VAL A 37 -11.61 7.05 3.83
CA VAL A 37 -10.40 6.82 4.63
C VAL A 37 -10.48 7.52 5.98
N VAL A 38 -10.98 8.77 6.04
CA VAL A 38 -11.17 9.48 7.31
C VAL A 38 -12.16 8.75 8.22
N ALA A 39 -13.28 8.28 7.67
CA ALA A 39 -14.26 7.50 8.41
C ALA A 39 -13.66 6.19 8.97
N LEU A 40 -12.87 5.47 8.16
CA LEU A 40 -12.16 4.26 8.59
C LEU A 40 -11.15 4.55 9.71
N LYS A 41 -10.33 5.59 9.56
CA LYS A 41 -9.33 5.97 10.57
C LYS A 41 -9.99 6.31 11.89
N LYS A 42 -11.12 7.04 11.86
CA LYS A 42 -11.91 7.32 13.06
C LYS A 42 -12.42 6.04 13.71
N ALA A 43 -13.02 5.13 12.94
CA ALA A 43 -13.51 3.85 13.45
C ALA A 43 -12.41 3.02 14.12
N HIS A 44 -11.22 2.93 13.49
CA HIS A 44 -10.08 2.22 14.06
C HIS A 44 -9.50 2.92 15.30
N ALA A 45 -9.47 4.27 15.33
CA ALA A 45 -9.05 5.03 16.51
C ALA A 45 -10.00 4.82 17.70
N ASP A 46 -11.29 4.61 17.43
CA ASP A 46 -12.31 4.26 18.43
C ASP A 46 -12.24 2.78 18.86
N GLY A 47 -11.23 2.02 18.41
CA GLY A 47 -10.98 0.64 18.82
C GLY A 47 -11.70 -0.42 17.97
N LYS A 48 -12.38 -0.05 16.88
CA LYS A 48 -13.05 -1.01 15.98
C LYS A 48 -12.02 -1.71 15.10
N LYS A 49 -11.47 -2.82 15.60
CA LYS A 49 -10.39 -3.57 14.94
C LYS A 49 -10.74 -4.06 13.53
N TYR A 50 -11.97 -4.52 13.32
CA TYR A 50 -12.42 -5.11 12.05
C TYR A 50 -13.26 -4.15 11.19
N ALA A 51 -13.21 -2.85 11.48
CA ALA A 51 -13.83 -1.85 10.63
C ALA A 51 -13.27 -1.92 9.20
N GLY A 52 -14.16 -1.98 8.21
CA GLY A 52 -13.79 -1.95 6.79
C GLY A 52 -14.85 -1.24 5.97
N LEU A 53 -14.52 -0.94 4.71
CA LEU A 53 -15.42 -0.29 3.78
C LEU A 53 -16.29 -1.34 3.07
N ASN A 54 -17.61 -1.24 3.21
CA ASN A 54 -18.53 -1.95 2.35
C ASN A 54 -18.55 -1.27 0.97
N VAL A 55 -18.05 -1.97 -0.05
CA VAL A 55 -17.94 -1.45 -1.43
C VAL A 55 -19.29 -1.25 -2.14
N TYR A 56 -20.37 -1.81 -1.63
CA TYR A 56 -21.71 -1.65 -2.21
C TYR A 56 -22.48 -0.48 -1.60
N THR A 57 -22.34 -0.25 -0.29
CA THR A 57 -23.08 0.80 0.43
C THR A 57 -22.24 2.04 0.72
N GLY A 58 -20.92 1.92 0.70
CA GLY A 58 -19.98 2.98 1.09
C GLY A 58 -19.92 3.21 2.60
N GLU A 59 -20.53 2.33 3.40
CA GLU A 59 -20.54 2.45 4.86
C GLU A 59 -19.37 1.71 5.49
N VAL A 60 -18.93 2.18 6.65
CA VAL A 60 -17.95 1.48 7.48
C VAL A 60 -18.70 0.46 8.33
N VAL A 61 -18.40 -0.82 8.13
CA VAL A 61 -19.04 -1.94 8.84
C VAL A 61 -17.99 -2.89 9.42
N ASP A 62 -18.40 -3.75 10.34
CA ASP A 62 -17.52 -4.81 10.83
C ASP A 62 -17.39 -5.91 9.76
N MET A 63 -16.18 -6.08 9.22
CA MET A 63 -15.91 -7.05 8.15
C MET A 63 -16.01 -8.49 8.61
N LEU A 64 -15.76 -8.77 9.90
CA LEU A 64 -15.87 -10.11 10.46
C LEU A 64 -17.35 -10.52 10.54
N GLU A 65 -18.21 -9.63 11.02
CA GLU A 65 -19.66 -9.85 11.04
C GLU A 65 -20.25 -9.93 9.63
N ALA A 66 -19.72 -9.14 8.68
CA ALA A 66 -20.11 -9.20 7.27
C ALA A 66 -19.60 -10.44 6.51
N GLY A 67 -18.80 -11.30 7.15
CA GLY A 67 -18.25 -12.51 6.54
C GLY A 67 -17.15 -12.26 5.50
N VAL A 68 -16.59 -11.05 5.45
CA VAL A 68 -15.51 -10.68 4.53
C VAL A 68 -14.18 -10.96 5.22
N ILE A 69 -13.67 -12.18 5.04
CA ILE A 69 -12.42 -12.65 5.65
C ILE A 69 -11.34 -12.92 4.62
N GLU A 70 -10.09 -12.74 5.02
CA GLU A 70 -8.94 -12.98 4.16
C GLU A 70 -7.94 -13.94 4.85
N PRO A 71 -7.31 -14.86 4.11
CA PRO A 71 -6.33 -15.75 4.71
C PRO A 71 -5.09 -14.98 5.18
N GLU A 72 -4.71 -15.17 6.44
CA GLU A 72 -3.53 -14.54 7.05
C GLU A 72 -2.28 -14.72 6.19
N ARG A 73 -2.04 -15.95 5.71
CA ARG A 73 -0.87 -16.29 4.88
C ARG A 73 -0.76 -15.42 3.64
N VAL A 74 -1.88 -15.08 3.00
CA VAL A 74 -1.88 -14.26 1.78
C VAL A 74 -1.47 -12.82 2.12
N LYS A 75 -2.01 -12.24 3.20
CA LYS A 75 -1.66 -10.88 3.62
C LYS A 75 -0.22 -10.76 4.11
N THR A 76 0.24 -11.71 4.91
CA THR A 76 1.62 -11.74 5.38
C THR A 76 2.60 -11.79 4.21
N GLN A 77 2.35 -12.65 3.22
CA GLN A 77 3.21 -12.75 2.05
C GLN A 77 3.16 -11.47 1.19
N ALA A 78 1.97 -10.91 0.96
CA ALA A 78 1.82 -9.67 0.18
C ALA A 78 2.62 -8.51 0.79
N ILE A 79 2.51 -8.31 2.11
CA ILE A 79 3.23 -7.24 2.82
C ILE A 79 4.74 -7.48 2.76
N LYS A 80 5.18 -8.73 2.98
CA LYS A 80 6.60 -9.09 2.92
C LYS A 80 7.19 -8.83 1.52
N SER A 81 6.55 -9.34 0.48
CA SER A 81 7.02 -9.17 -0.90
C SER A 81 7.01 -7.71 -1.34
N ALA A 82 5.99 -6.92 -1.00
CA ALA A 82 5.96 -5.50 -1.29
C ALA A 82 7.10 -4.74 -0.59
N THR A 83 7.36 -5.07 0.68
CA THR A 83 8.44 -4.46 1.47
C THR A 83 9.82 -4.81 0.89
N GLU A 84 10.07 -6.08 0.57
CA GLU A 84 11.32 -6.53 -0.06
C GLU A 84 11.57 -5.83 -1.40
N THR A 85 10.53 -5.69 -2.21
CA THR A 85 10.59 -5.01 -3.51
C THR A 85 10.88 -3.52 -3.32
N ALA A 86 10.17 -2.84 -2.43
CA ALA A 86 10.39 -1.43 -2.13
C ALA A 86 11.81 -1.17 -1.63
N MET A 87 12.33 -2.02 -0.75
CA MET A 87 13.72 -1.94 -0.29
C MET A 87 14.72 -2.17 -1.41
N LEU A 88 14.45 -3.09 -2.34
CA LEU A 88 15.33 -3.37 -3.47
C LEU A 88 15.39 -2.15 -4.40
N LEU A 89 14.24 -1.57 -4.75
CA LEU A 89 14.16 -0.38 -5.60
C LEU A 89 14.81 0.84 -4.94
N THR A 90 14.55 1.09 -3.66
CA THR A 90 15.09 2.27 -2.94
C THR A 90 16.61 2.19 -2.74
N ARG A 91 17.23 1.01 -2.87
CA ARG A 91 18.68 0.82 -2.77
C ARG A 91 19.43 1.00 -4.09
N VAL A 92 18.73 1.10 -5.21
CA VAL A 92 19.36 1.32 -6.50
C VAL A 92 19.66 2.81 -6.63
N ASP A 93 20.95 3.15 -6.60
CA ASP A 93 21.40 4.55 -6.72
C ASP A 93 21.61 4.97 -8.19
N ASP A 94 22.00 4.04 -9.07
CA ASP A 94 22.26 4.31 -10.49
C ASP A 94 21.91 3.09 -11.37
N MET A 95 21.48 3.35 -12.62
CA MET A 95 21.16 2.34 -13.62
C MET A 95 21.98 2.58 -14.89
N LEU A 96 22.98 1.72 -15.10
CA LEU A 96 23.76 1.73 -16.34
C LEU A 96 23.03 0.91 -17.41
N VAL A 97 22.58 1.58 -18.47
CA VAL A 97 22.00 0.93 -19.65
C VAL A 97 23.07 0.85 -20.73
N THR A 98 23.64 -0.33 -20.95
CA THR A 98 24.56 -0.57 -22.06
C THR A 98 23.80 -1.20 -23.22
N GLN A 99 23.69 -0.50 -24.34
CA GLN A 99 23.30 -1.12 -25.60
C GLN A 99 24.53 -1.81 -26.20
N SER A 100 24.56 -3.14 -26.18
CA SER A 100 25.47 -3.90 -27.03
C SER A 100 24.88 -3.99 -28.44
N GLY A 101 25.22 -3.04 -29.31
CA GLY A 101 25.06 -3.24 -30.76
C GLY A 101 25.00 -1.99 -31.64
N ALA A 102 26.16 -1.56 -32.15
CA ALA A 102 26.36 -1.27 -33.57
C ALA A 102 27.88 -1.31 -33.84
N GLY A 103 28.36 -2.40 -34.43
CA GLY A 103 29.71 -2.43 -35.01
C GLY A 103 29.82 -1.38 -36.11
N PRO A 104 31.04 -0.90 -36.44
CA PRO A 104 31.20 0.06 -37.52
C PRO A 104 30.67 -0.59 -38.81
N ALA A 105 29.66 0.05 -39.40
CA ALA A 105 29.26 -0.26 -40.77
C ALA A 105 30.42 0.21 -41.65
N ASP A 106 31.22 -0.73 -42.12
CA ASP A 106 32.05 -0.55 -43.30
C ASP A 106 31.16 0.07 -44.39
N LEU A 107 31.58 1.21 -44.96
CA LEU A 107 31.29 1.69 -46.32
C LEU A 107 31.81 3.15 -46.45
N GLU A 108 33.09 3.30 -46.77
CA GLU A 108 33.61 4.08 -47.92
C GLU A 108 35.00 3.53 -48.31
#